data_AF-A0A9R0HR65-F1
#
_entry.id   AF-A0A9R0HR65-F1
#
_cell.length_a   1.000
_cell.length_b   1.000
_cell.length_c   1.000
_cell.angle_alpha   90.00
_cell.angle_beta   90.00
_cell.angle_gamma   90.00
#
_symmetry.space_group_name_H-M   'P 1'
#
loop_
_entity.id
_entity.type
_entity.pdbx_description
1 polymer ?
#
loop_
_entity_poly.entity_id
_entity_poly.type
_entity_poly.pdbx_seq_one_letter_code
_entity_poly.pdbx_strand_id
1 'polypeptide(L)'
;MENVEYLGHFISAAGVEIDPKRVEAVVKWPVPKTVKELKSFLGLTSYYKKFVQGYAIICKPLHELLKKGGFVWSNEAQSAFEALKKAVVTTLVLAVLDFSKEFIA
;
A
#
# COMPACT_ATOMS: atom_id res chain seq x y z
N MET A 1 5.25 9.32 -29.08
CA MET A 1 5.33 9.00 -27.64
C MET A 1 4.36 9.94 -26.95
N GLU A 2 3.13 9.52 -26.78
CA GLU A 2 2.06 10.39 -26.25
C GLU A 2 1.58 9.80 -24.93
N ASN A 3 2.10 10.35 -23.84
CA ASN A 3 1.60 10.10 -22.49
C ASN A 3 0.52 11.14 -22.21
N VAL A 4 -0.73 10.72 -22.04
CA VAL A 4 -1.83 11.60 -21.70
C VAL A 4 -2.17 11.43 -20.22
N GLU A 5 -2.01 12.49 -19.45
CA GLU A 5 -2.38 12.56 -18.04
C GLU A 5 -3.91 12.76 -17.95
N TYR A 6 -4.63 11.75 -17.47
CA TYR A 6 -6.08 11.85 -17.26
C TYR A 6 -6.43 11.49 -15.82
N LEU A 7 -7.04 12.45 -15.11
CA LEU A 7 -7.53 12.29 -13.72
C LEU A 7 -6.48 11.81 -12.70
N GLY A 8 -5.21 12.19 -12.87
CA GLY A 8 -4.12 11.80 -11.95
C GLY A 8 -3.63 10.37 -12.13
N HIS A 9 -3.92 9.76 -13.29
CA HIS A 9 -3.40 8.47 -13.71
C HIS A 9 -2.67 8.63 -15.05
N PHE A 10 -1.44 8.09 -15.12
CA PHE A 10 -0.72 7.90 -16.38
C PHE A 10 -1.33 6.67 -17.06
N ILE A 11 -1.98 6.87 -18.19
CA ILE A 11 -2.50 5.78 -19.02
C ILE A 11 -1.60 5.70 -20.25
N SER A 12 -0.76 4.67 -20.26
CA SER A 12 0.04 4.25 -21.40
C SER A 12 -0.73 3.17 -22.16
N ALA A 13 -0.48 3.03 -23.46
CA ALA A 13 -1.09 2.00 -24.32
C ALA A 13 -0.85 0.55 -23.84
N ALA A 14 0.02 0.35 -22.84
CA ALA A 14 0.36 -0.93 -22.23
C ALA A 14 -0.42 -1.28 -20.94
N GLY A 15 -1.24 -0.38 -20.40
CA GLY A 15 -2.04 -0.64 -19.18
C GLY A 15 -1.88 0.43 -18.10
N VAL A 16 -2.58 0.23 -16.96
CA VAL A 16 -2.50 1.11 -15.79
C VAL A 16 -1.15 0.90 -15.11
N GLU A 17 -0.13 1.62 -15.57
CA GLU A 17 1.17 1.68 -14.91
C GLU A 17 0.97 2.30 -13.52
N ILE A 18 1.16 1.51 -12.48
CA ILE A 18 1.17 2.04 -11.11
C ILE A 18 2.41 2.92 -11.00
N ASP A 19 2.18 4.23 -10.91
CA ASP A 19 3.24 5.23 -10.87
C ASP A 19 4.31 4.83 -9.82
N PRO A 20 5.59 4.70 -10.21
CA PRO A 20 6.67 4.33 -9.29
C PRO A 20 6.79 5.29 -8.09
N LYS A 21 6.29 6.52 -8.21
CA LYS A 21 6.16 7.46 -7.09
C LYS A 21 5.18 6.96 -6.01
N ARG A 22 4.14 6.20 -6.36
CA ARG A 22 3.22 5.59 -5.39
C ARG A 22 3.89 4.45 -4.62
N VAL A 23 4.73 3.66 -5.29
CA VAL A 23 5.55 2.63 -4.63
C VAL A 23 6.56 3.31 -3.70
N GLU A 24 7.26 4.33 -4.19
CA GLU A 24 8.24 5.07 -3.42
C GLU A 24 7.61 5.77 -2.20
N ALA A 25 6.41 6.33 -2.33
CA ALA A 25 5.69 6.94 -1.22
C ALA A 25 5.38 5.94 -0.10
N VAL A 26 5.02 4.69 -0.43
CA VAL A 26 4.79 3.63 0.56
C VAL A 26 6.12 3.21 1.21
N VAL A 27 7.19 3.04 0.42
CA VAL A 27 8.53 2.64 0.92
C VAL A 27 9.12 3.71 1.84
N LYS A 28 9.03 4.99 1.46
CA LYS A 28 9.56 6.12 2.23
C LYS A 28 8.60 6.60 3.33
N TRP A 29 7.42 6.00 3.46
CA TRP A 29 6.47 6.40 4.49
C TRP A 29 7.11 6.30 5.88
N PRO A 30 7.14 7.40 6.65
CA PRO A 30 7.79 7.44 7.95
C PRO A 30 7.01 6.61 8.96
N VAL A 31 7.69 6.13 10.01
CA VAL A 31 7.04 5.45 11.13
C VAL A 31 6.03 6.42 11.77
N PRO A 32 4.72 6.09 11.79
CA PRO A 32 3.70 6.95 12.38
C PRO A 32 3.98 7.21 13.87
N LYS A 33 3.96 8.48 14.29
CA LYS A 33 4.11 8.87 15.70
C LYS A 33 2.78 9.19 16.35
N THR A 34 1.74 9.34 15.53
CA THR A 34 0.39 9.69 15.97
C THR A 34 -0.67 8.78 15.36
N VAL A 35 -1.81 8.67 16.05
CA VAL A 35 -3.01 7.97 15.56
C VAL A 35 -3.45 8.54 14.20
N LYS A 36 -3.31 9.85 13.98
CA LYS A 36 -3.68 10.50 12.72
C LYS A 36 -2.83 10.01 11.56
N GLU A 37 -1.51 9.99 11.74
CA GLU A 37 -0.58 9.48 10.71
C GLU A 37 -0.81 8.00 10.44
N LEU A 38 -1.09 7.20 11.48
CA LEU A 38 -1.38 5.78 11.30
C LEU A 38 -2.69 5.56 10.52
N LYS A 39 -3.73 6.36 10.79
CA LYS A 39 -4.98 6.32 10.01
C LYS A 39 -4.76 6.73 8.56
N SER A 40 -3.94 7.75 8.31
CA SER A 40 -3.58 8.16 6.93
C SER A 40 -2.86 7.04 6.19
N PHE A 41 -1.91 6.37 6.84
CA PHE A 41 -1.20 5.22 6.27
C PHE A 41 -2.15 4.07 5.95
N LEU A 42 -2.97 3.64 6.92
CA LEU A 42 -3.94 2.56 6.73
C LEU A 42 -4.99 2.90 5.67
N GLY A 43 -5.38 4.17 5.56
CA GLY A 43 -6.25 4.66 4.48
C GLY A 43 -5.63 4.45 3.11
N LEU A 44 -4.37 4.84 2.93
CA LEU A 44 -3.63 4.65 1.67
C LEU A 44 -3.50 3.16 1.33
N THR A 45 -3.08 2.33 2.30
CA THR A 45 -2.84 0.90 2.07
C THR A 45 -4.13 0.11 1.88
N SER A 46 -5.26 0.61 2.38
CA SER A 46 -6.58 -0.06 2.25
C SER A 46 -7.04 -0.22 0.80
N TYR A 47 -6.60 0.66 -0.10
CA TYR A 47 -6.90 0.53 -1.53
C TYR A 47 -6.34 -0.78 -2.11
N TYR A 48 -5.20 -1.24 -1.58
CA TYR A 48 -4.50 -2.45 -2.04
C TYR A 48 -4.90 -3.71 -1.27
N LYS A 49 -5.82 -3.62 -0.30
CA LYS A 49 -6.19 -4.74 0.59
C LYS A 49 -6.59 -6.02 -0.14
N LYS A 50 -7.23 -5.90 -1.32
CA LYS A 50 -7.71 -7.03 -2.13
C LYS A 50 -6.58 -7.83 -2.79
N PHE A 51 -5.40 -7.25 -2.88
CA PHE A 51 -4.23 -7.83 -3.51
C PHE A 51 -3.14 -8.21 -2.50
N VAL A 52 -3.29 -7.80 -1.25
CA VAL A 52 -2.39 -8.13 -0.15
C VAL A 52 -2.99 -9.31 0.63
N GLN A 53 -2.42 -10.50 0.42
CA GLN A 53 -2.82 -11.68 1.16
C GLN A 53 -2.59 -11.48 2.66
N GLY A 54 -3.60 -11.76 3.47
CA GLY A 54 -3.50 -11.61 4.93
C GLY A 54 -3.51 -10.15 5.42
N TYR A 55 -3.94 -9.17 4.61
CA TYR A 55 -3.97 -7.75 4.99
C TYR A 55 -4.57 -7.50 6.38
N ALA A 56 -5.70 -8.12 6.68
CA ALA A 56 -6.39 -7.95 7.97
C ALA A 56 -5.56 -8.48 9.16
N ILE A 57 -4.81 -9.57 8.95
CA ILE A 57 -3.95 -10.17 9.98
C ILE A 57 -2.77 -9.25 10.26
N ILE A 58 -2.13 -8.74 9.20
CA ILE A 58 -1.00 -7.81 9.31
C ILE A 58 -1.45 -6.49 9.96
N CYS A 59 -2.61 -5.95 9.58
CA CYS A 59 -3.11 -4.70 10.13
C CYS A 59 -3.65 -4.81 11.56
N LYS A 60 -3.86 -6.03 12.08
CA LYS A 60 -4.44 -6.24 13.42
C LYS A 60 -3.70 -5.46 14.53
N PRO A 61 -2.38 -5.63 14.74
CA PRO A 61 -1.64 -4.84 15.74
C PRO A 61 -1.67 -3.33 15.47
N LEU A 62 -1.76 -2.90 14.20
CA LEU A 62 -1.91 -1.48 13.87
C LEU A 62 -3.31 -0.94 14.21
N HIS A 63 -4.36 -1.73 14.04
CA HIS A 63 -5.72 -1.36 14.45
C HIS A 63 -5.88 -1.29 15.96
N GLU A 64 -5.14 -2.10 16.73
CA GLU A 64 -5.11 -1.99 18.18
C GLU A 64 -4.59 -0.61 18.64
N LEU A 65 -3.59 -0.05 17.93
CA LEU A 65 -3.07 1.30 18.20
C LEU A 65 -4.08 2.43 17.92
N LEU A 66 -5.18 2.14 17.20
CA LEU A 66 -6.25 3.11 16.95
C LEU A 66 -7.30 3.13 18.07
N LYS A 67 -7.28 2.16 18.99
CA LYS A 67 -8.22 2.09 20.11
C LYS A 67 -7.91 3.15 21.17
N LYS A 68 -8.91 3.55 21.95
CA LYS A 68 -8.74 4.50 23.06
C LYS A 68 -7.82 3.88 24.13
N GLY A 69 -6.74 4.57 24.48
CA GLY A 69 -5.78 4.06 25.48
C GLY A 69 -4.36 4.61 25.41
N GLY A 70 -4.04 5.46 24.43
CA GLY A 70 -2.70 5.99 24.20
C GLY A 70 -2.01 5.26 23.07
N PHE A 71 -1.46 6.01 22.12
CA PHE A 71 -0.73 5.45 20.98
C PHE A 71 0.66 5.01 21.47
N VAL A 72 0.84 3.72 21.73
CA VAL A 72 2.11 3.15 22.16
C VAL A 72 2.67 2.29 21.04
N TRP A 73 3.69 2.80 20.36
CA TRP A 73 4.33 2.05 19.28
C TRP A 73 5.13 0.87 19.85
N SER A 74 4.65 -0.35 19.63
CA SER A 74 5.31 -1.58 20.08
C SER A 74 6.17 -2.21 18.99
N ASN A 75 7.02 -3.17 19.36
CA ASN A 75 7.79 -3.96 18.40
C ASN A 75 6.88 -4.79 17.47
N GLU A 76 5.70 -5.23 17.94
CA GLU A 76 4.74 -5.92 17.07
C GLU A 76 4.14 -4.95 16.05
N ALA A 77 3.85 -3.70 16.45
CA ALA A 77 3.37 -2.67 15.54
C ALA A 77 4.43 -2.31 14.49
N GLN A 78 5.70 -2.20 14.87
CA GLN A 78 6.80 -1.99 13.93
C GLN A 78 6.89 -3.14 12.91
N SER A 79 6.88 -4.38 13.39
CA SER A 79 6.95 -5.56 12.54
C SER A 79 5.79 -5.64 11.56
N ALA A 80 4.58 -5.31 12.03
CA ALA A 80 3.38 -5.25 11.20
C ALA A 80 3.41 -4.12 10.18
N PHE A 81 3.92 -2.96 10.55
CA PHE A 81 4.09 -1.82 9.64
C PHE A 81 5.06 -2.16 8.49
N GLU A 82 6.20 -2.77 8.81
CA GLU A 82 7.18 -3.21 7.81
C GLU A 82 6.64 -4.33 6.92
N ALA A 83 5.97 -5.33 7.51
CA ALA A 83 5.30 -6.39 6.77
C ALA A 83 4.25 -5.83 5.80
N LEU A 84 3.46 -4.83 6.23
CA LEU A 84 2.46 -4.21 5.38
C LEU A 84 3.10 -3.43 4.23
N LYS A 85 4.16 -2.65 4.50
CA LYS A 85 4.93 -1.94 3.45
C LYS A 85 5.45 -2.93 2.42
N LYS A 86 6.09 -4.02 2.87
CA LYS A 86 6.64 -5.05 1.97
C LYS A 86 5.54 -5.71 1.14
N ALA A 87 4.41 -6.07 1.75
CA ALA A 87 3.33 -6.72 1.05
C ALA A 87 2.69 -5.81 0.00
N VAL A 88 2.41 -4.55 0.34
CA VAL A 88 1.89 -3.54 -0.60
C VAL A 88 2.88 -3.30 -1.74
N VAL A 89 4.17 -3.11 -1.46
CA VAL A 89 5.19 -2.91 -2.51
C VAL A 89 5.29 -4.12 -3.43
N THR A 90 5.30 -5.33 -2.87
CA THR A 90 5.36 -6.57 -3.65
C THR A 90 4.14 -6.68 -4.58
N THR A 91 2.94 -6.41 -4.05
CA THR A 91 1.71 -6.34 -4.84
C THR A 91 1.80 -5.32 -5.97
N LEU A 92 2.30 -4.10 -5.69
CA LEU A 92 2.40 -3.04 -6.70
C LEU A 92 3.38 -3.41 -7.81
N VAL A 93 4.51 -4.02 -7.46
CA VAL A 93 5.50 -4.51 -8.42
C VAL A 93 4.95 -5.68 -9.24
N LEU A 94 4.24 -6.62 -8.61
CA LEU A 94 3.58 -7.73 -9.31
C LEU A 94 2.52 -7.23 -10.28
N ALA A 95 1.72 -6.23 -9.89
CA ALA A 95 0.74 -5.63 -10.78
C ALA A 95 1.38 -4.98 -12.01
N VAL A 96 2.59 -4.42 -11.89
CA VAL A 96 3.36 -3.87 -13.02
C VAL A 96 3.93 -4.97 -13.93
N LEU A 97 4.21 -6.16 -13.40
CA LEU A 97 4.81 -7.26 -14.16
C LEU A 97 3.78 -8.22 -14.79
N ASP A 98 2.55 -8.30 -14.27
CA ASP A 98 1.50 -9.25 -14.70
C ASP A 98 0.58 -8.67 -15.80
N PHE A 99 1.14 -7.94 -16.77
CA PHE A 99 0.42 -7.43 -17.95
C PHE A 99 0.61 -8.28 -19.21
N SER A 100 1.33 -9.40 -19.13
CA SER A 100 1.53 -10.32 -20.27
C SER A 100 0.55 -11.51 -20.29
N LYS A 101 -0.39 -11.60 -19.34
CA LYS A 101 -1.41 -12.65 -19.38
C LYS A 101 -2.59 -12.17 -20.19
N GLU A 102 -2.69 -12.65 -21.42
CA GLU A 102 -3.96 -12.71 -22.15
C GLU A 102 -5.01 -13.33 -21.23
N PHE A 103 -6.11 -12.61 -21.01
CA PHE A 103 -7.33 -13.21 -20.50
C PHE A 103 -7.84 -14.16 -21.58
N ILE A 104 -7.53 -15.45 -21.44
CA ILE A 104 -8.13 -16.49 -22.26
C ILE A 104 -9.57 -16.67 -21.76
N ALA A 105 -10.53 -16.23 -22.57
CA ALA A 105 -11.95 -16.59 -22.44
C ALA A 105 -12.23 -17.92 -23.14
#